data_AF-A0A7J4K1Z4-F1
#
_entry.id   AF-A0A7J4K1Z4-F1
#
_cell.length_a   1.000
_cell.length_b   1.000
_cell.length_c   1.000
_cell.angle_alpha   90.00
_cell.angle_beta   90.00
_cell.angle_gamma   90.00
#
_symmetry.space_group_name_H-M   'P 1'
#
loop_
_entity.id
_entity.type
_entity.pdbx_description
1 polymer ?
#
loop_
_entity_poly.entity_id
_entity_poly.type
_entity_poly.pdbx_seq_one_letter_code
_entity_poly.pdbx_strand_id
1 'polypeptide(L)'
;QDFDAFIKSISLESSRPDMEYFDGEEGIKKAYMRLLELADKELLFYVPVSGKEEDDPLRAFRVQHFRERHSRGIFSRVIAPDTPLGRRYKSRDGLEYRKTVLVPENEFPSAFEKAIAGSAVMCFNHAKNSASLIRYPEMAQSEHAMFNAVWKRGEREEKVSDEQIDLSIKNELTSDVKILSASREFFLSRKSIVLFAICALISATVSYGLYRQNMYINLQRVRERVTAIAATAAPEFDANDLDELHTWRDASKPAYSKVVKQLQALRSRNKGVEYAYIMRKTDNPYYYEFVADADSLDFRSWNDVSGDGLRNDVLLPGYLFFDHDYDTEFSALHESLKTPIADKKPFTDPWGTWISGHAPIFDSKDAVIASLGVDIAADTVEKLSSKSFKFVFYFLGFFLLFIFIRLAAFNRSLFKDILSVINSKAVLVILIICSFVFLGVFL
;
A
#
# COMPACT_ATOMS: atom_id res chain seq x y z
N GLN A 1 13.49 -32.22 77.23
CA GLN A 1 12.91 -30.88 77.46
C GLN A 1 13.76 -29.95 76.60
N ASP A 2 13.38 -29.50 75.41
CA ASP A 2 12.06 -28.96 75.10
C ASP A 2 11.83 -28.80 73.58
N PHE A 3 11.99 -29.90 72.81
CA PHE A 3 11.65 -29.89 71.38
C PHE A 3 10.15 -29.64 71.17
N ASP A 4 9.32 -30.12 72.10
CA ASP A 4 7.89 -29.84 72.12
C ASP A 4 7.59 -28.35 72.37
N ALA A 5 8.32 -27.62 73.25
CA ALA A 5 8.14 -26.17 73.34
C ALA A 5 8.67 -25.40 72.13
N PHE A 6 9.72 -25.88 71.45
CA PHE A 6 10.22 -25.27 70.21
C PHE A 6 9.22 -25.44 69.05
N ILE A 7 8.64 -26.64 68.91
CA ILE A 7 7.55 -26.86 67.95
C ILE A 7 6.29 -26.10 68.37
N LYS A 8 5.99 -26.01 69.67
CA LYS A 8 4.91 -25.14 70.17
C LYS A 8 5.18 -23.68 69.85
N SER A 9 6.41 -23.16 70.01
CA SER A 9 6.75 -21.76 69.73
C SER A 9 6.69 -21.46 68.23
N ILE A 10 7.13 -22.38 67.37
CA ILE A 10 6.97 -22.26 65.91
C ILE A 10 5.49 -22.32 65.50
N SER A 11 4.69 -23.21 66.11
CA SER A 11 3.24 -23.27 65.85
C SER A 11 2.51 -22.03 66.38
N LEU A 12 2.98 -21.44 67.49
CA LEU A 12 2.48 -20.17 68.02
C LEU A 12 2.90 -18.98 67.15
N GLU A 13 4.10 -18.97 66.56
CA GLU A 13 4.52 -17.97 65.58
C GLU A 13 3.73 -18.08 64.27
N SER A 14 3.38 -19.29 63.83
CA SER A 14 2.55 -19.50 62.63
C SER A 14 1.10 -18.99 62.76
N SER A 15 0.66 -18.67 63.98
CA SER A 15 -0.68 -18.13 64.28
C SER A 15 -0.73 -16.60 64.40
N ARG A 16 0.42 -15.91 64.31
CA ARG A 16 0.46 -14.44 64.35
C ARG A 16 0.24 -13.87 62.96
N PRO A 17 -0.59 -12.83 62.81
CA PRO A 17 -0.70 -12.10 61.54
C PRO A 17 0.67 -11.55 61.13
N ASP A 18 1.14 -11.93 59.95
CA ASP A 18 2.30 -11.31 59.30
C ASP A 18 1.83 -10.14 58.43
N MET A 19 2.59 -9.03 58.42
CA MET A 19 2.24 -7.83 57.68
C MET A 19 3.44 -7.30 56.89
N GLU A 20 3.26 -7.17 55.58
CA GLU A 20 4.26 -6.62 54.66
C GLU A 20 3.79 -5.24 54.18
N TYR A 21 4.70 -4.26 54.17
CA TYR A 21 4.40 -2.87 53.81
C TYR A 21 5.04 -2.50 52.47
N PHE A 22 4.31 -1.73 51.68
CA PHE A 22 4.74 -1.27 50.37
C PHE A 22 4.50 0.24 50.25
N ASP A 23 5.57 1.01 50.06
CA ASP A 23 5.50 2.46 50.01
C ASP A 23 5.96 3.03 48.66
N GLY A 24 5.31 4.11 48.25
CA GLY A 24 5.54 4.80 46.99
C GLY A 24 4.97 4.07 45.77
N GLU A 25 5.09 4.69 44.61
CA GLU A 25 4.55 4.18 43.34
C GLU A 25 5.09 2.78 42.99
N GLU A 26 6.41 2.56 43.13
CA GLU A 26 7.02 1.25 42.92
C GLU A 26 6.59 0.21 43.96
N GLY A 27 6.33 0.65 45.20
CA GLY A 27 5.73 -0.19 46.23
C GLY A 27 4.35 -0.70 45.81
N ILE A 28 3.48 0.19 45.32
CA ILE A 28 2.15 -0.18 44.82
C ILE A 28 2.25 -1.17 43.66
N LYS A 29 3.16 -0.97 42.69
CA LYS A 29 3.38 -1.92 41.59
C LYS A 29 3.79 -3.30 42.12
N LYS A 30 4.73 -3.35 43.07
CA LYS A 30 5.13 -4.61 43.73
C LYS A 30 3.98 -5.27 44.47
N ALA A 31 3.14 -4.52 45.18
CA ALA A 31 1.96 -5.03 45.86
C ALA A 31 0.98 -5.71 44.87
N TYR A 32 0.72 -5.09 43.70
CA TYR A 32 -0.09 -5.71 42.66
C TYR A 32 0.53 -6.99 42.07
N MET A 33 1.85 -7.02 41.88
CA MET A 33 2.54 -8.24 41.43
C MET A 33 2.48 -9.33 42.50
N ARG A 34 2.60 -8.97 43.78
CA ARG A 34 2.50 -9.89 44.90
C ARG A 34 1.12 -10.57 44.97
N LEU A 35 0.05 -9.87 44.62
CA LEU A 35 -1.28 -10.47 44.48
C LEU A 35 -1.33 -11.60 43.44
N LEU A 36 -0.60 -11.47 42.32
CA LEU A 36 -0.54 -12.50 41.28
C LEU A 36 0.25 -13.75 41.69
N GLU A 37 1.13 -13.61 42.68
CA GLU A 37 1.89 -14.74 43.24
C GLU A 37 1.07 -15.50 44.30
N LEU A 38 0.16 -14.80 44.98
CA LEU A 38 -0.68 -15.36 46.05
C LEU A 38 -2.00 -15.92 45.53
N ALA A 39 -2.49 -15.42 44.39
CA ALA A 39 -3.72 -15.90 43.78
C ALA A 39 -3.50 -17.23 43.06
N ASP A 40 -4.39 -18.19 43.29
CA ASP A 40 -4.46 -19.42 42.50
C ASP A 40 -5.21 -19.16 41.18
N LYS A 41 -6.54 -19.01 41.24
CA LYS A 41 -7.40 -18.80 40.06
C LYS A 41 -8.28 -17.57 40.15
N GLU A 42 -8.31 -16.91 41.30
CA GLU A 42 -9.23 -15.81 41.53
C GLU A 42 -8.62 -14.72 42.43
N LEU A 43 -8.96 -13.48 42.11
CA LEU A 43 -8.78 -12.32 42.97
C LEU A 43 -10.11 -11.64 43.21
N LEU A 44 -10.36 -11.27 44.47
CA LEU A 44 -11.57 -10.54 44.86
C LEU A 44 -11.19 -9.12 45.21
N PHE A 45 -11.89 -8.13 44.67
CA PHE A 45 -11.59 -6.72 44.92
C PHE A 45 -12.81 -5.94 45.39
N TYR A 46 -12.61 -5.07 46.37
CA TYR A 46 -13.45 -3.91 46.62
C TYR A 46 -12.77 -2.70 46.03
N VAL A 47 -13.40 -2.03 45.05
CA VAL A 47 -12.82 -0.87 44.37
C VAL A 47 -13.77 0.32 44.52
N PRO A 48 -13.37 1.38 45.25
CA PRO A 48 -14.20 2.58 45.41
C PRO A 48 -14.45 3.37 44.10
N VAL A 49 -13.57 3.19 43.10
CA VAL A 49 -13.61 3.90 41.80
C VAL A 49 -13.59 5.43 41.97
N SER A 50 -12.48 5.97 42.46
CA SER A 50 -12.33 7.39 42.79
C SER A 50 -12.00 8.31 41.61
N GLY A 51 -11.82 7.78 40.39
CA GLY A 51 -11.42 8.54 39.22
C GLY A 51 -11.59 7.74 37.92
N LYS A 52 -11.30 8.37 36.77
CA LYS A 52 -11.32 7.69 35.48
C LYS A 52 -10.03 6.90 35.25
N GLU A 53 -10.11 5.80 34.52
CA GLU A 53 -8.96 4.97 34.21
C GLU A 53 -7.91 5.69 33.34
N GLU A 54 -8.32 6.71 32.58
CA GLU A 54 -7.40 7.54 31.80
C GLU A 54 -6.52 8.46 32.65
N ASP A 55 -7.00 8.81 33.85
CA ASP A 55 -6.35 9.74 34.79
C ASP A 55 -5.49 8.99 35.82
N ASP A 56 -5.48 7.65 35.79
CA ASP A 56 -4.70 6.83 36.70
C ASP A 56 -3.19 6.90 36.35
N PRO A 57 -2.32 7.37 37.26
CA PRO A 57 -0.87 7.46 37.00
C PRO A 57 -0.23 6.08 36.73
N LEU A 58 -0.84 5.00 37.22
CA LEU A 58 -0.40 3.62 37.00
C LEU A 58 -1.11 2.94 35.83
N ARG A 59 -1.85 3.67 34.98
CA ARG A 59 -2.64 3.10 33.86
C ARG A 59 -1.84 2.12 32.99
N ALA A 60 -0.64 2.50 32.56
CA ALA A 60 0.19 1.65 31.70
C ALA A 60 0.57 0.33 32.40
N PHE A 61 0.90 0.41 33.70
CA PHE A 61 1.16 -0.76 34.54
C PHE A 61 -0.09 -1.62 34.74
N ARG A 62 -1.25 -1.03 35.03
CA ARG A 62 -2.51 -1.76 35.22
C ARG A 62 -2.92 -2.56 33.97
N VAL A 63 -2.69 -2.02 32.78
CA VAL A 63 -2.92 -2.74 31.51
C VAL A 63 -2.01 -3.98 31.41
N GLN A 64 -0.73 -3.86 31.78
CA GLN A 64 0.19 -4.99 31.79
C GLN A 64 -0.18 -6.01 32.87
N HIS A 65 -0.52 -5.55 34.07
CA HIS A 65 -0.97 -6.39 35.19
C HIS A 65 -2.20 -7.21 34.84
N PHE A 66 -3.21 -6.59 34.20
CA PHE A 66 -4.38 -7.31 33.70
C PHE A 66 -4.00 -8.40 32.68
N ARG A 67 -3.11 -8.10 31.71
CA ARG A 67 -2.68 -9.09 30.71
C ARG A 67 -1.96 -10.28 31.34
N GLU A 68 -1.12 -10.02 32.33
CA GLU A 68 -0.41 -11.06 33.08
C GLU A 68 -1.38 -11.90 33.91
N ARG A 69 -2.37 -11.26 34.53
CA ARG A 69 -3.42 -11.95 35.28
C ARG A 69 -4.25 -12.86 34.35
N HIS A 70 -4.57 -12.39 33.14
CA HIS A 70 -5.30 -13.17 32.14
C HIS A 70 -4.47 -14.35 31.59
N SER A 71 -3.17 -14.15 31.30
CA SER A 71 -2.28 -15.22 30.83
C SER A 71 -2.11 -16.36 31.85
N ARG A 72 -2.17 -16.02 33.15
CA ARG A 72 -2.18 -16.98 34.27
C ARG A 72 -3.56 -17.58 34.57
N GLY A 73 -4.61 -17.15 33.85
CA GLY A 73 -5.98 -17.64 34.06
C GLY A 73 -6.63 -17.16 35.36
N ILE A 74 -6.11 -16.10 36.00
CA ILE A 74 -6.61 -15.58 37.26
C ILE A 74 -7.80 -14.63 36.98
N PHE A 75 -9.02 -15.06 37.29
CA PHE A 75 -10.20 -14.22 37.11
C PHE A 75 -10.33 -13.19 38.23
N SER A 76 -10.93 -12.03 37.94
CA SER A 76 -11.17 -10.99 38.96
C SER A 76 -12.66 -10.76 39.15
N ARG A 77 -13.11 -10.84 40.41
CA ARG A 77 -14.44 -10.39 40.82
C ARG A 77 -14.30 -9.08 41.58
N VAL A 78 -15.03 -8.06 41.14
CA VAL A 78 -14.96 -6.72 41.70
C VAL A 78 -16.32 -6.30 42.25
N ILE A 79 -16.34 -5.76 43.47
CA ILE A 79 -17.48 -5.03 44.00
C ILE A 79 -17.12 -3.54 43.92
N ALA A 80 -18.00 -2.75 43.32
CA ALA A 80 -17.84 -1.31 43.17
C ALA A 80 -19.15 -0.58 43.48
N PRO A 81 -19.12 0.69 43.91
CA PRO A 81 -20.33 1.45 44.16
C PRO A 81 -21.05 1.82 42.84
N ASP A 82 -22.38 1.84 42.84
CA ASP A 82 -23.23 2.18 41.69
C ASP A 82 -23.26 3.70 41.43
N THR A 83 -22.11 4.26 41.11
CA THR A 83 -21.93 5.66 40.70
C THR A 83 -21.75 5.75 39.18
N PRO A 84 -21.82 6.95 38.57
CA PRO A 84 -21.46 7.10 37.15
C PRO A 84 -20.06 6.56 36.81
N LEU A 85 -19.10 6.71 37.72
CA LEU A 85 -17.76 6.14 37.57
C LEU A 85 -17.77 4.62 37.72
N GLY A 86 -18.50 4.06 38.69
CA GLY A 86 -18.66 2.62 38.85
C GLY A 86 -19.30 1.94 37.64
N ARG A 87 -20.36 2.51 37.07
CA ARG A 87 -21.00 2.02 35.82
C ARG A 87 -20.05 2.05 34.63
N ARG A 88 -19.26 3.12 34.50
CA ARG A 88 -18.19 3.20 33.50
C ARG A 88 -17.14 2.11 33.71
N TYR A 89 -16.68 1.90 34.94
CA TYR A 89 -15.72 0.85 35.29
C TYR A 89 -16.25 -0.54 34.93
N LYS A 90 -17.52 -0.85 35.25
CA LYS A 90 -18.19 -2.10 34.87
C LYS A 90 -18.30 -2.30 33.36
N SER A 91 -18.54 -1.24 32.58
CA SER A 91 -18.67 -1.33 31.11
C SER A 91 -17.42 -1.90 30.41
N ARG A 92 -16.27 -1.89 31.11
CA ARG A 92 -14.98 -2.38 30.62
C ARG A 92 -14.70 -3.83 30.99
N ASP A 93 -15.56 -4.50 31.75
CA ASP A 93 -15.34 -5.85 32.28
C ASP A 93 -14.90 -6.86 31.22
N GLY A 94 -15.59 -6.87 30.07
CA GLY A 94 -15.27 -7.75 28.95
C GLY A 94 -13.89 -7.50 28.32
N LEU A 95 -13.32 -6.31 28.50
CA LEU A 95 -11.99 -5.95 28.01
C LEU A 95 -10.88 -6.27 29.02
N GLU A 96 -11.22 -6.45 30.31
CA GLU A 96 -10.25 -6.54 31.41
C GLU A 96 -10.31 -7.87 32.18
N TYR A 97 -10.89 -8.92 31.58
CA TYR A 97 -11.01 -10.28 32.14
C TYR A 97 -11.44 -10.27 33.62
N ARG A 98 -12.55 -9.58 33.88
CA ARG A 98 -13.14 -9.44 35.21
C ARG A 98 -14.67 -9.42 35.11
N LYS A 99 -15.32 -9.54 36.26
CA LYS A 99 -16.74 -9.21 36.43
C LYS A 99 -16.90 -8.25 37.60
N THR A 100 -17.64 -7.18 37.40
CA THR A 100 -17.95 -6.16 38.39
C THR A 100 -19.43 -6.23 38.74
N VAL A 101 -19.71 -6.32 40.04
CA VAL A 101 -21.06 -6.18 40.60
C VAL A 101 -21.17 -4.81 41.25
N LEU A 102 -22.20 -4.07 40.89
CA LEU A 102 -22.47 -2.75 41.47
C LEU A 102 -23.35 -2.88 42.71
N VAL A 103 -23.05 -2.09 43.74
CA VAL A 103 -23.86 -1.99 44.97
C VAL A 103 -24.17 -0.53 45.27
N PRO A 104 -25.30 -0.20 45.93
CA PRO A 104 -25.60 1.17 46.32
C PRO A 104 -24.42 1.82 47.06
N GLU A 105 -24.11 3.09 46.75
CA GLU A 105 -22.93 3.78 47.28
C GLU A 105 -22.91 3.82 48.82
N ASN A 106 -24.08 4.01 49.45
CA ASN A 106 -24.25 3.99 50.90
C ASN A 106 -24.08 2.61 51.54
N GLU A 107 -24.10 1.54 50.74
CA GLU A 107 -23.92 0.15 51.17
C GLU A 107 -22.55 -0.43 50.78
N PHE A 108 -21.70 0.36 50.12
CA PHE A 108 -20.37 -0.09 49.73
C PHE A 108 -19.48 -0.30 50.96
N PRO A 109 -18.95 -1.52 51.20
CA PRO A 109 -18.41 -1.92 52.50
C PRO A 109 -16.94 -1.52 52.72
N SER A 110 -16.33 -0.72 51.84
CA SER A 110 -14.90 -0.39 51.93
C SER A 110 -14.65 1.09 51.61
N ALA A 111 -13.81 1.76 52.40
CA ALA A 111 -13.41 3.15 52.13
C ALA A 111 -12.17 3.25 51.22
N PHE A 112 -11.52 2.12 50.94
CA PHE A 112 -10.27 2.04 50.18
C PHE A 112 -10.27 0.79 49.30
N GLU A 113 -9.29 0.67 48.40
CA GLU A 113 -9.19 -0.53 47.56
C GLU A 113 -8.65 -1.69 48.38
N LYS A 114 -9.40 -2.79 48.43
CA LYS A 114 -9.05 -3.99 49.17
C LYS A 114 -9.07 -5.19 48.23
N ALA A 115 -8.05 -6.05 48.30
CA ALA A 115 -7.99 -7.27 47.52
C ALA A 115 -7.83 -8.50 48.43
N ILE A 116 -8.47 -9.61 48.06
CA ILE A 116 -8.36 -10.89 48.75
C ILE A 116 -7.70 -11.88 47.78
N ALA A 117 -6.58 -12.47 48.20
CA ALA A 117 -5.79 -13.41 47.41
C ALA A 117 -5.39 -14.60 48.28
N GLY A 118 -6.01 -15.75 48.04
CA GLY A 118 -5.79 -16.96 48.86
C GLY A 118 -6.07 -16.68 50.34
N SER A 119 -5.06 -16.88 51.19
CA SER A 119 -5.12 -16.67 52.64
C SER A 119 -4.66 -15.29 53.11
N ALA A 120 -4.60 -14.30 52.21
CA ALA A 120 -4.11 -12.96 52.53
C ALA A 120 -5.03 -11.85 52.01
N VAL A 121 -4.95 -10.69 52.67
CA VAL A 121 -5.71 -9.48 52.33
C VAL A 121 -4.72 -8.35 52.05
N MET A 122 -4.86 -7.70 50.90
CA MET A 122 -4.09 -6.51 50.53
C MET A 122 -4.96 -5.27 50.65
N CYS A 123 -4.46 -4.26 51.34
CA CYS A 123 -5.13 -2.96 51.50
C CYS A 123 -4.32 -1.89 50.77
N PHE A 124 -4.92 -1.23 49.80
CA PHE A 124 -4.30 -0.15 49.03
C PHE A 124 -4.85 1.21 49.46
N ASN A 125 -3.95 2.13 49.79
CA ASN A 125 -4.25 3.54 50.03
C ASN A 125 -3.60 4.39 48.94
N HIS A 126 -4.32 4.58 47.83
CA HIS A 126 -3.85 5.35 46.68
C HIS A 126 -3.59 6.82 47.01
N ALA A 127 -4.31 7.41 47.97
CA ALA A 127 -4.09 8.79 48.39
C ALA A 127 -2.73 8.97 49.11
N LYS A 128 -2.25 7.93 49.80
CA LYS A 128 -0.95 7.92 50.48
C LYS A 128 0.14 7.20 49.71
N ASN A 129 -0.16 6.68 48.51
CA ASN A 129 0.73 5.81 47.74
C ASN A 129 1.35 4.69 48.59
N SER A 130 0.53 4.02 49.40
CA SER A 130 0.99 2.88 50.19
C SER A 130 0.03 1.71 50.12
N ALA A 131 0.56 0.51 50.31
CA ALA A 131 -0.22 -0.71 50.42
C ALA A 131 0.31 -1.57 51.56
N SER A 132 -0.54 -2.44 52.09
CA SER A 132 -0.14 -3.39 53.12
C SER A 132 -0.81 -4.74 52.90
N LEU A 133 -0.01 -5.78 52.97
CA LEU A 133 -0.45 -7.16 52.85
C LEU A 133 -0.50 -7.78 54.23
N ILE A 134 -1.66 -8.31 54.61
CA ILE A 134 -1.89 -8.99 55.87
C ILE A 134 -2.07 -10.48 55.56
N ARG A 135 -1.15 -11.32 56.04
CA ARG A 135 -1.27 -12.78 55.97
C ARG A 135 -1.89 -13.28 57.27
N TYR A 136 -3.20 -13.44 57.23
CA TYR A 136 -3.95 -13.98 58.35
C TYR A 136 -5.13 -14.79 57.80
N PRO A 137 -5.01 -16.13 57.71
CA PRO A 137 -5.98 -16.98 57.02
C PRO A 137 -7.43 -16.81 57.51
N GLU A 138 -7.63 -16.68 58.81
CA GLU A 138 -8.94 -16.50 59.45
C GLU A 138 -9.59 -15.17 59.04
N MET A 139 -8.79 -14.11 58.96
CA MET A 139 -9.25 -12.80 58.47
C MET A 139 -9.57 -12.87 56.97
N ALA A 140 -8.71 -13.48 56.16
CA ALA A 140 -8.93 -13.64 54.73
C ALA A 140 -10.20 -14.46 54.45
N GLN A 141 -10.46 -15.51 55.23
CA GLN A 141 -11.68 -16.31 55.14
C GLN A 141 -12.93 -15.49 55.51
N SER A 142 -12.86 -14.67 56.56
CA SER A 142 -13.95 -13.77 56.95
C SER A 142 -14.25 -12.73 55.86
N GLU A 143 -13.22 -12.10 55.31
CA GLU A 143 -13.34 -11.15 54.20
C GLU A 143 -13.90 -11.83 52.93
N HIS A 144 -13.49 -13.07 52.64
CA HIS A 144 -14.02 -13.85 51.53
C HIS A 144 -15.52 -14.17 51.72
N ALA A 145 -15.95 -14.49 52.95
CA ALA A 145 -17.36 -14.72 53.26
C ALA A 145 -18.19 -13.44 53.09
N MET A 146 -17.69 -12.30 53.59
CA MET A 146 -18.31 -10.99 53.41
C MET A 146 -18.41 -10.62 51.93
N PHE A 147 -17.35 -10.84 51.16
CA PHE A 147 -17.35 -10.60 49.71
C PHE A 147 -18.45 -11.38 49.02
N ASN A 148 -18.55 -12.69 49.28
CA ASN A 148 -19.56 -13.51 48.63
C ASN A 148 -21.00 -13.14 49.05
N ALA A 149 -21.21 -12.66 50.28
CA ALA A 149 -22.51 -12.17 50.71
C ALA A 149 -22.95 -10.93 49.93
N VAL A 150 -22.05 -9.94 49.81
CA VAL A 150 -22.30 -8.71 49.06
C VAL A 150 -22.44 -9.00 47.56
N TRP A 151 -21.58 -9.87 47.01
CA TRP A 151 -21.63 -10.31 45.61
C TRP A 151 -22.97 -10.94 45.23
N LYS A 152 -23.46 -11.93 46.01
CA LYS A 152 -24.75 -12.60 45.76
C LYS A 152 -25.94 -11.65 45.87
N ARG A 153 -25.83 -10.57 46.64
CA ARG A 153 -26.87 -9.55 46.73
C ARG A 153 -26.88 -8.70 45.48
N GLY A 154 -25.74 -8.12 45.09
CA GLY A 154 -25.67 -7.30 43.88
C GLY A 154 -26.03 -8.07 42.61
N GLU A 155 -25.66 -9.36 42.48
CA GLU A 155 -26.11 -10.18 41.33
C GLU A 155 -27.64 -10.39 41.28
N ARG A 156 -28.33 -10.39 42.43
CA ARG A 156 -29.80 -10.49 42.47
C ARG A 156 -30.44 -9.17 42.06
N GLU A 157 -29.92 -8.06 42.55
CA GLU A 157 -30.41 -6.71 42.23
C GLU A 157 -30.17 -6.38 40.75
N GLU A 158 -29.04 -6.80 40.17
CA GLU A 158 -28.75 -6.66 38.73
C GLU A 158 -29.68 -7.49 37.85
N LYS A 159 -30.01 -8.74 38.23
CA LYS A 159 -30.95 -9.55 37.45
C LYS A 159 -32.36 -8.92 37.38
N VAL A 160 -32.77 -8.25 38.45
CA VAL A 160 -34.06 -7.54 38.50
C VAL A 160 -34.03 -6.27 37.64
N SER A 161 -32.89 -5.56 37.59
CA SER A 161 -32.75 -4.37 36.74
C SER A 161 -32.58 -4.73 35.26
N ASP A 162 -31.84 -5.80 34.93
CA ASP A 162 -31.65 -6.29 33.56
C ASP A 162 -32.98 -6.75 32.93
N GLU A 163 -33.90 -7.38 33.70
CA GLU A 163 -35.25 -7.73 33.20
C GLU A 163 -36.12 -6.50 32.89
N GLN A 164 -35.96 -5.39 33.61
CA GLN A 164 -36.65 -4.13 33.33
C GLN A 164 -35.99 -3.30 32.21
N ILE A 165 -34.69 -3.46 32.00
CA ILE A 165 -33.89 -2.72 31.02
C ILE A 165 -33.87 -3.40 29.63
N ASP A 166 -33.99 -4.73 29.56
CA ASP A 166 -34.00 -5.51 28.30
C ASP A 166 -35.19 -5.18 27.37
N LEU A 167 -36.25 -4.55 27.90
CA LEU A 167 -37.40 -4.08 27.12
C LEU A 167 -37.20 -2.70 26.46
N SER A 168 -36.23 -1.89 26.90
CA SER A 168 -36.03 -0.53 26.37
C SER A 168 -34.71 -0.32 25.63
N ILE A 169 -33.65 -1.06 25.95
CA ILE A 169 -32.29 -0.81 25.40
C ILE A 169 -31.95 -1.66 24.16
N LYS A 170 -32.72 -2.71 23.86
CA LYS A 170 -32.46 -3.61 22.71
C LYS A 170 -32.50 -2.93 21.34
N ASN A 171 -32.99 -1.69 21.23
CA ASN A 171 -33.12 -1.00 19.95
C ASN A 171 -31.95 -0.11 19.53
N GLU A 172 -30.93 0.21 20.36
CA GLU A 172 -30.02 1.30 19.96
C GLU A 172 -28.50 1.20 20.17
N LEU A 173 -27.92 0.27 20.96
CA LEU A 173 -26.48 0.48 21.32
C LEU A 173 -25.52 -0.72 21.49
N THR A 174 -25.82 -1.93 20.99
CA THR A 174 -24.94 -3.09 21.27
C THR A 174 -24.27 -3.77 20.07
N SER A 175 -24.70 -3.53 18.83
CA SER A 175 -24.06 -4.08 17.62
C SER A 175 -22.82 -3.29 17.21
N ASP A 176 -22.90 -1.96 17.21
CA ASP A 176 -21.95 -1.11 16.51
C ASP A 176 -20.59 -1.09 17.18
N VAL A 177 -20.56 -1.08 18.52
CA VAL A 177 -19.31 -1.04 19.29
C VAL A 177 -18.54 -2.36 19.19
N LYS A 178 -19.22 -3.51 19.20
CA LYS A 178 -18.59 -4.83 19.03
C LYS A 178 -18.08 -5.04 17.61
N ILE A 179 -18.82 -4.59 16.60
CA ILE A 179 -18.40 -4.66 15.20
C ILE A 179 -17.20 -3.75 14.96
N LEU A 180 -17.18 -2.54 15.52
CA LEU A 180 -16.05 -1.60 15.41
C LEU A 180 -14.79 -2.10 16.14
N SER A 181 -14.91 -2.72 17.31
CA SER A 181 -13.76 -3.30 18.02
C SER A 181 -13.21 -4.53 17.31
N ALA A 182 -14.08 -5.45 16.89
CA ALA A 182 -13.68 -6.68 16.19
C ALA A 182 -13.08 -6.38 14.81
N SER A 183 -13.63 -5.41 14.07
CA SER A 183 -13.07 -4.98 12.79
C SER A 183 -11.70 -4.32 12.99
N ARG A 184 -11.54 -3.43 13.98
CA ARG A 184 -10.24 -2.84 14.30
C ARG A 184 -9.19 -3.89 14.64
N GLU A 185 -9.54 -4.89 15.45
CA GLU A 185 -8.65 -5.98 15.82
C GLU A 185 -8.31 -6.87 14.62
N PHE A 186 -9.28 -7.15 13.75
CA PHE A 186 -9.07 -7.86 12.49
C PHE A 186 -8.11 -7.11 11.56
N PHE A 187 -8.34 -5.82 11.28
CA PHE A 187 -7.50 -5.03 10.37
C PHE A 187 -6.08 -4.78 10.90
N LEU A 188 -5.90 -4.69 12.22
CA LEU A 188 -4.59 -4.47 12.85
C LEU A 188 -3.88 -5.77 13.24
N SER A 189 -4.49 -6.94 13.03
CA SER A 189 -3.83 -8.21 13.33
C SER A 189 -2.63 -8.43 12.40
N ARG A 190 -1.55 -9.01 12.93
CA ARG A 190 -0.35 -9.33 12.14
C ARG A 190 -0.66 -10.21 10.93
N LYS A 191 -1.62 -11.13 11.06
CA LYS A 191 -2.05 -12.03 9.97
C LYS A 191 -2.74 -11.25 8.85
N SER A 192 -3.63 -10.32 9.19
CA SER A 192 -4.32 -9.49 8.21
C SER A 192 -3.39 -8.51 7.52
N ILE A 193 -2.43 -7.92 8.23
CA ILE A 193 -1.41 -7.05 7.61
C ILE A 193 -0.60 -7.83 6.57
N VAL A 194 -0.16 -9.05 6.89
CA VAL A 194 0.56 -9.92 5.94
C VAL A 194 -0.33 -10.26 4.75
N LEU A 195 -1.60 -10.61 4.98
CA LEU A 195 -2.56 -10.90 3.90
C LEU A 195 -2.75 -9.69 2.98
N PHE A 196 -2.96 -8.48 3.54
CA PHE A 196 -3.10 -7.27 2.74
C PHE A 196 -1.82 -6.94 1.97
N ALA A 197 -0.65 -7.15 2.56
CA ALA A 197 0.62 -6.96 1.86
C ALA A 197 0.75 -7.93 0.67
N ILE A 198 0.36 -9.19 0.84
CA ILE A 198 0.34 -10.19 -0.25
C ILE A 198 -0.66 -9.78 -1.34
N CYS A 199 -1.88 -9.39 -0.98
CA CYS A 199 -2.88 -8.93 -1.94
C CYS A 199 -2.41 -7.67 -2.70
N ALA A 200 -1.77 -6.74 -2.01
CA ALA A 200 -1.19 -5.54 -2.62
C ALA A 200 -0.06 -5.90 -3.61
N LEU A 201 0.81 -6.84 -3.23
CA LEU A 201 1.88 -7.34 -4.10
C LEU A 201 1.31 -8.02 -5.36
N ILE A 202 0.34 -8.92 -5.20
CA ILE A 202 -0.34 -9.58 -6.32
C ILE A 202 -0.99 -8.55 -7.24
N SER A 203 -1.72 -7.59 -6.67
CA SER A 203 -2.37 -6.51 -7.43
C SER A 203 -1.35 -5.68 -8.22
N ALA A 204 -0.21 -5.32 -7.60
CA ALA A 204 0.88 -4.60 -8.26
C ALA A 204 1.49 -5.42 -9.42
N THR A 205 1.77 -6.71 -9.20
CA THR A 205 2.30 -7.61 -10.23
C THR A 205 1.34 -7.76 -11.40
N VAL A 206 0.05 -7.99 -11.14
CA VAL A 206 -0.98 -8.09 -12.19
C VAL A 206 -1.10 -6.78 -12.95
N SER A 207 -1.12 -5.64 -12.24
CA SER A 207 -1.21 -4.32 -12.87
C SER A 207 0.00 -4.03 -13.77
N TYR A 208 1.21 -4.37 -13.32
CA TYR A 208 2.42 -4.26 -14.13
C TYR A 208 2.38 -5.17 -15.36
N GLY A 209 1.94 -6.42 -15.21
CA GLY A 209 1.76 -7.36 -16.32
C GLY A 209 0.77 -6.83 -17.36
N LEU A 210 -0.36 -6.27 -16.92
CA LEU A 210 -1.34 -5.64 -17.80
C LEU A 210 -0.78 -4.41 -18.51
N TYR A 211 0.01 -3.58 -17.81
CA TYR A 211 0.68 -2.42 -18.41
C TYR A 211 1.66 -2.85 -19.52
N ARG A 212 2.51 -3.85 -19.24
CA ARG A 212 3.46 -4.40 -20.22
C ARG A 212 2.73 -5.02 -21.41
N GLN A 213 1.65 -5.76 -21.17
CA GLN A 213 0.82 -6.32 -22.23
C GLN A 213 0.18 -5.22 -23.09
N ASN A 214 -0.28 -4.13 -22.47
CA ASN A 214 -0.88 -3.01 -23.20
C ASN A 214 0.17 -2.28 -24.07
N MET A 215 1.38 -2.06 -23.55
CA MET A 215 2.51 -1.53 -24.32
C MET A 215 2.80 -2.41 -25.54
N TYR A 216 2.85 -3.73 -25.36
CA TYR A 216 3.06 -4.67 -26.46
C TYR A 216 1.95 -4.61 -27.51
N ILE A 217 0.68 -4.62 -27.08
CA ILE A 217 -0.47 -4.50 -27.99
C ILE A 217 -0.45 -3.16 -28.74
N ASN A 218 -0.11 -2.06 -28.08
CA ASN A 218 -0.03 -0.75 -28.74
C ASN A 218 1.15 -0.67 -29.71
N LEU A 219 2.29 -1.30 -29.41
CA LEU A 219 3.38 -1.45 -30.38
C LEU A 219 2.91 -2.22 -31.62
N GLN A 220 2.22 -3.34 -31.46
CA GLN A 220 1.68 -4.10 -32.60
C GLN A 220 0.68 -3.27 -33.42
N ARG A 221 -0.20 -2.50 -32.77
CA ARG A 221 -1.14 -1.60 -33.47
C ARG A 221 -0.43 -0.53 -34.30
N VAL A 222 0.65 0.06 -33.76
CA VAL A 222 1.43 1.05 -34.52
C VAL A 222 2.13 0.37 -35.69
N ARG A 223 2.73 -0.81 -35.49
CA ARG A 223 3.38 -1.61 -36.54
C ARG A 223 2.41 -1.98 -37.67
N GLU A 224 1.27 -2.58 -37.35
CA GLU A 224 0.22 -2.92 -38.32
C GLU A 224 -0.22 -1.68 -39.11
N ARG A 225 -0.34 -0.53 -38.43
CA ARG A 225 -0.72 0.72 -39.06
C ARG A 225 0.33 1.21 -40.05
N VAL A 226 1.60 1.30 -39.67
CA VAL A 226 2.65 1.78 -40.59
C VAL A 226 2.87 0.81 -41.75
N THR A 227 2.80 -0.51 -41.51
CA THR A 227 2.83 -1.52 -42.59
C THR A 227 1.67 -1.34 -43.55
N ALA A 228 0.44 -1.14 -43.06
CA ALA A 228 -0.73 -0.95 -43.93
C ALA A 228 -0.64 0.34 -44.75
N ILE A 229 -0.17 1.44 -44.15
CA ILE A 229 0.04 2.70 -44.87
C ILE A 229 1.09 2.50 -45.98
N ALA A 230 2.23 1.90 -45.66
CA ALA A 230 3.28 1.64 -46.65
C ALA A 230 2.79 0.69 -47.76
N ALA A 231 2.15 -0.42 -47.41
CA ALA A 231 1.68 -1.42 -48.37
C ALA A 231 0.64 -0.87 -49.35
N THR A 232 -0.26 0.00 -48.87
CA THR A 232 -1.32 0.60 -49.71
C THR A 232 -0.83 1.76 -50.55
N ALA A 233 0.22 2.47 -50.11
CA ALA A 233 0.76 3.63 -50.79
C ALA A 233 1.91 3.29 -51.77
N ALA A 234 2.65 2.20 -51.55
CA ALA A 234 3.76 1.81 -52.42
C ALA A 234 3.38 1.71 -53.92
N PRO A 235 2.19 1.19 -54.31
CA PRO A 235 1.76 1.16 -55.71
C PRO A 235 1.44 2.54 -56.32
N GLU A 236 1.36 3.61 -55.53
CA GLU A 236 1.10 4.97 -56.05
C GLU A 236 2.33 5.62 -56.71
N PHE A 237 3.51 5.02 -56.54
CA PHE A 237 4.78 5.54 -57.06
C PHE A 237 5.18 4.84 -58.36
N ASP A 238 5.42 5.63 -59.41
CA ASP A 238 5.83 5.10 -60.72
C ASP A 238 7.32 4.74 -60.69
N ALA A 239 7.62 3.49 -61.04
CA ALA A 239 8.98 2.98 -61.08
C ALA A 239 9.92 3.78 -62.01
N ASN A 240 9.41 4.32 -63.11
CA ASN A 240 10.20 5.10 -64.05
C ASN A 240 10.59 6.46 -63.45
N ASP A 241 9.70 7.09 -62.67
CA ASP A 241 10.04 8.34 -61.98
C ASP A 241 11.18 8.11 -60.97
N LEU A 242 11.18 6.95 -60.30
CA LEU A 242 12.22 6.61 -59.33
C LEU A 242 13.56 6.31 -60.00
N ASP A 243 13.55 5.63 -61.17
CA ASP A 243 14.77 5.32 -61.95
C ASP A 243 15.47 6.58 -62.47
N GLU A 244 14.77 7.71 -62.57
CA GLU A 244 15.40 8.99 -62.91
C GLU A 244 16.22 9.61 -61.75
N LEU A 245 16.13 9.08 -60.52
CA LEU A 245 16.64 9.71 -59.31
C LEU A 245 17.74 8.85 -58.66
N HIS A 246 19.00 9.27 -58.82
CA HIS A 246 20.16 8.55 -58.28
C HIS A 246 21.17 9.47 -57.56
N THR A 247 21.22 10.74 -57.94
CA THR A 247 22.22 11.68 -57.44
C THR A 247 21.56 12.99 -57.03
N TRP A 248 22.23 13.75 -56.16
CA TRP A 248 21.73 15.04 -55.68
C TRP A 248 21.37 16.02 -56.81
N ARG A 249 21.97 15.90 -58.01
CA ARG A 249 21.66 16.74 -59.18
C ARG A 249 20.27 16.47 -59.73
N ASP A 250 19.77 15.26 -59.54
CA ASP A 250 18.46 14.82 -60.00
C ASP A 250 17.30 15.46 -59.23
N ALA A 251 17.58 16.10 -58.08
CA ALA A 251 16.60 16.92 -57.36
C ALA A 251 16.04 18.09 -58.19
N SER A 252 16.69 18.45 -59.30
CA SER A 252 16.20 19.45 -60.27
C SER A 252 15.20 18.90 -61.29
N LYS A 253 15.03 17.57 -61.38
CA LYS A 253 14.15 16.93 -62.35
C LYS A 253 12.67 17.06 -61.96
N PRO A 254 11.74 17.12 -62.94
CA PRO A 254 10.31 17.09 -62.66
C PRO A 254 9.85 15.84 -61.89
N ALA A 255 10.48 14.68 -62.17
CA ALA A 255 10.23 13.43 -61.47
C ALA A 255 10.42 13.56 -59.95
N TYR A 256 11.49 14.24 -59.50
CA TYR A 256 11.74 14.48 -58.08
C TYR A 256 10.60 15.27 -57.42
N SER A 257 10.20 16.39 -58.03
CA SER A 257 9.10 17.21 -57.49
C SER A 257 7.78 16.45 -57.43
N LYS A 258 7.52 15.57 -58.40
CA LYS A 258 6.32 14.70 -58.44
C LYS A 258 6.34 13.72 -57.26
N VAL A 259 7.42 12.97 -57.10
CA VAL A 259 7.57 11.94 -56.05
C VAL A 259 7.48 12.56 -54.65
N VAL A 260 8.20 13.66 -54.40
CA VAL A 260 8.18 14.33 -53.09
C VAL A 260 6.77 14.86 -52.75
N LYS A 261 6.04 15.43 -53.72
CA LYS A 261 4.65 15.85 -53.50
C LYS A 261 3.71 14.68 -53.18
N GLN A 262 3.95 13.51 -53.78
CA GLN A 262 3.20 12.30 -53.45
C GLN A 262 3.50 11.85 -52.01
N LEU A 263 4.76 11.89 -51.56
CA LEU A 263 5.14 11.59 -50.17
C LEU A 263 4.52 12.60 -49.18
N GLN A 264 4.51 13.89 -49.51
CA GLN A 264 3.83 14.92 -48.71
C GLN A 264 2.31 14.68 -48.63
N ALA A 265 1.67 14.29 -49.73
CA ALA A 265 0.26 13.92 -49.75
C ALA A 265 0.00 12.67 -48.89
N LEU A 266 0.89 11.67 -48.95
CA LEU A 266 0.86 10.46 -48.12
C LEU A 266 0.93 10.80 -46.63
N ARG A 267 1.87 11.66 -46.24
CA ARG A 267 2.01 12.11 -44.85
C ARG A 267 0.80 12.91 -44.38
N SER A 268 0.38 13.92 -45.15
CA SER A 268 -0.71 14.82 -44.75
C SER A 268 -2.07 14.12 -44.59
N ARG A 269 -2.36 13.07 -45.37
CA ARG A 269 -3.58 12.27 -45.25
C ARG A 269 -3.55 11.26 -44.09
N ASN A 270 -2.37 10.98 -43.51
CA ASN A 270 -2.19 10.01 -42.43
C ASN A 270 -1.72 10.70 -41.13
N LYS A 271 -2.67 11.10 -40.27
CA LYS A 271 -2.36 11.79 -39.00
C LYS A 271 -1.35 11.05 -38.12
N GLY A 272 -0.25 11.70 -37.77
CA GLY A 272 0.77 11.15 -36.87
C GLY A 272 1.83 10.29 -37.57
N VAL A 273 1.85 10.24 -38.90
CA VAL A 273 3.06 9.90 -39.67
C VAL A 273 3.98 11.12 -39.63
N GLU A 274 5.23 10.91 -39.22
CA GLU A 274 6.25 11.95 -39.11
C GLU A 274 7.05 12.06 -40.41
N TYR A 275 7.57 10.93 -40.89
CA TYR A 275 8.35 10.85 -42.12
C TYR A 275 7.74 9.90 -43.15
N ALA A 276 7.97 10.23 -44.41
CA ALA A 276 7.66 9.39 -45.55
C ALA A 276 8.77 9.55 -46.59
N TYR A 277 9.44 8.45 -46.92
CA TYR A 277 10.64 8.45 -47.78
C TYR A 277 10.68 7.20 -48.65
N ILE A 278 11.49 7.24 -49.69
CA ILE A 278 11.77 6.09 -50.54
C ILE A 278 13.26 5.82 -50.50
N MET A 279 13.63 4.58 -50.23
CA MET A 279 15.00 4.10 -50.23
C MET A 279 15.20 3.02 -51.28
N ARG A 280 16.40 2.94 -51.85
CA ARG A 280 16.82 1.89 -52.78
C ARG A 280 18.04 1.17 -52.24
N LYS A 281 18.11 -0.14 -52.48
CA LYS A 281 19.28 -0.94 -52.14
C LYS A 281 20.47 -0.56 -53.03
N THR A 282 21.65 -0.40 -52.45
CA THR A 282 22.89 -0.19 -53.21
C THR A 282 23.62 -1.51 -53.50
N ASP A 283 24.71 -1.47 -54.26
CA ASP A 283 25.59 -2.63 -54.45
C ASP A 283 26.19 -3.14 -53.13
N ASN A 284 26.35 -2.25 -52.14
CA ASN A 284 26.76 -2.65 -50.81
C ASN A 284 25.51 -3.03 -49.97
N PRO A 285 25.40 -4.29 -49.51
CA PRO A 285 24.20 -4.75 -48.80
C PRO A 285 23.86 -3.97 -47.53
N TYR A 286 24.85 -3.33 -46.88
CA TYR A 286 24.66 -2.55 -45.66
C TYR A 286 24.18 -1.12 -45.90
N TYR A 287 24.18 -0.66 -47.15
CA TYR A 287 23.82 0.71 -47.48
C TYR A 287 22.59 0.76 -48.39
N TYR A 288 21.69 1.65 -48.03
CA TYR A 288 20.57 2.08 -48.85
C TYR A 288 20.82 3.52 -49.28
N GLU A 289 20.30 3.91 -50.44
CA GLU A 289 20.30 5.29 -50.88
C GLU A 289 18.89 5.86 -50.81
N PHE A 290 18.76 7.10 -50.34
CA PHE A 290 17.50 7.84 -50.48
C PHE A 290 17.25 8.12 -51.95
N VAL A 291 16.01 7.89 -52.39
CA VAL A 291 15.50 8.26 -53.71
C VAL A 291 14.73 9.58 -53.61
N ALA A 292 13.91 9.71 -52.57
CA ALA A 292 13.17 10.92 -52.25
C ALA A 292 12.72 10.91 -50.79
N ASP A 293 12.54 12.10 -50.22
CA ASP A 293 12.04 12.32 -48.87
C ASP A 293 11.00 13.47 -48.88
N ALA A 294 9.97 13.36 -48.03
CA ALA A 294 8.84 14.30 -48.01
C ALA A 294 9.22 15.75 -47.63
N ASP A 295 10.29 15.94 -46.86
CA ASP A 295 10.74 17.25 -46.38
C ASP A 295 11.78 17.90 -47.29
N SER A 296 12.28 17.14 -48.26
CA SER A 296 13.39 17.53 -49.13
C SER A 296 12.97 18.27 -50.42
N LEU A 297 11.74 18.82 -50.49
CA LEU A 297 11.24 19.51 -51.70
C LEU A 297 12.00 20.82 -51.98
N ASP A 298 12.24 21.63 -50.94
CA ASP A 298 13.06 22.83 -51.03
C ASP A 298 14.49 22.52 -50.60
N PHE A 299 15.23 21.84 -51.47
CA PHE A 299 16.61 21.40 -51.22
C PHE A 299 17.63 22.54 -51.08
N ARG A 300 17.22 23.80 -51.23
CA ARG A 300 18.04 24.99 -50.99
C ARG A 300 17.64 25.73 -49.70
N SER A 301 16.58 25.28 -49.04
CA SER A 301 16.15 25.79 -47.74
C SER A 301 17.16 25.40 -46.66
N TRP A 302 17.45 26.36 -45.77
CA TRP A 302 18.17 26.14 -44.52
C TRP A 302 17.23 26.18 -43.31
N ASN A 303 15.92 26.18 -43.56
CA ASN A 303 14.92 26.12 -42.52
C ASN A 303 14.82 24.68 -41.99
N ASP A 304 14.55 24.58 -40.69
CA ASP A 304 14.14 23.35 -40.03
C ASP A 304 12.71 23.02 -40.48
N VAL A 305 12.57 22.09 -41.44
CA VAL A 305 11.29 21.75 -42.08
C VAL A 305 10.54 20.70 -41.25
N SER A 306 11.28 19.82 -40.57
CA SER A 306 10.74 18.78 -39.68
C SER A 306 10.27 19.36 -38.33
N GLY A 307 10.84 20.48 -37.90
CA GLY A 307 10.56 21.12 -36.62
C GLY A 307 11.28 20.46 -35.44
N ASP A 308 12.34 19.69 -35.69
CA ASP A 308 13.09 18.92 -34.69
C ASP A 308 14.26 19.69 -34.05
N GLY A 309 14.56 20.89 -34.55
CA GLY A 309 15.64 21.76 -34.08
C GLY A 309 17.01 21.52 -34.72
N LEU A 310 17.12 20.57 -35.66
CA LEU A 310 18.32 20.28 -36.43
C LEU A 310 18.23 20.93 -37.83
N ARG A 311 19.37 20.99 -38.55
CA ARG A 311 19.45 21.52 -39.93
C ARG A 311 20.00 20.45 -40.86
N ASN A 312 19.38 19.27 -40.83
CA ASN A 312 19.76 18.06 -41.58
C ASN A 312 18.56 17.42 -42.31
N ASP A 313 17.48 18.18 -42.53
CA ASP A 313 16.21 17.68 -43.09
C ASP A 313 16.24 17.35 -44.58
N VAL A 314 17.32 17.71 -45.28
CA VAL A 314 17.39 17.57 -46.74
C VAL A 314 18.15 16.31 -47.11
N LEU A 315 17.41 15.26 -47.49
CA LEU A 315 17.90 13.94 -47.89
C LEU A 315 17.70 13.77 -49.40
N LEU A 316 18.70 14.23 -50.16
CA LEU A 316 18.66 14.22 -51.62
C LEU A 316 18.90 12.82 -52.21
N PRO A 317 18.53 12.61 -53.49
CA PRO A 317 18.79 11.35 -54.15
C PRO A 317 20.27 10.96 -54.06
N GLY A 318 20.54 9.71 -53.71
CA GLY A 318 21.90 9.18 -53.52
C GLY A 318 22.50 9.42 -52.13
N TYR A 319 21.78 10.05 -51.19
CA TYR A 319 22.23 10.12 -49.79
C TYR A 319 22.24 8.71 -49.19
N LEU A 320 23.36 8.31 -48.58
CA LEU A 320 23.52 6.95 -48.06
C LEU A 320 23.01 6.83 -46.62
N PHE A 321 22.20 5.80 -46.39
CA PHE A 321 21.75 5.32 -45.09
C PHE A 321 22.41 3.98 -44.78
N PHE A 322 22.97 3.85 -43.57
CA PHE A 322 23.60 2.61 -43.11
C PHE A 322 22.62 1.81 -42.26
N ASP A 323 22.28 0.61 -42.73
CA ASP A 323 21.42 -0.32 -41.99
C ASP A 323 22.26 -1.11 -40.96
N HIS A 324 22.26 -0.62 -39.73
CA HIS A 324 22.95 -1.25 -38.60
C HIS A 324 22.48 -2.68 -38.30
N ASP A 325 21.25 -3.02 -38.68
CA ASP A 325 20.60 -4.29 -38.35
C ASP A 325 20.62 -5.29 -39.51
N TYR A 326 21.32 -4.98 -40.63
CA TYR A 326 21.31 -5.79 -41.86
C TYR A 326 21.57 -7.30 -41.64
N ASP A 327 22.59 -7.65 -40.85
CA ASP A 327 22.96 -9.05 -40.56
C ASP A 327 22.09 -9.70 -39.48
N THR A 328 21.07 -9.00 -38.99
CA THR A 328 20.21 -9.46 -37.91
C THR A 328 18.81 -9.75 -38.43
N GLU A 329 18.04 -10.50 -37.64
CA GLU A 329 16.61 -10.70 -37.88
C GLU A 329 15.77 -9.42 -37.68
N PHE A 330 16.39 -8.28 -37.37
CA PHE A 330 15.71 -7.02 -37.07
C PHE A 330 15.70 -6.01 -38.23
N SER A 331 16.42 -6.26 -39.32
CA SER A 331 16.40 -5.36 -40.49
C SER A 331 15.05 -5.42 -41.21
N ALA A 332 14.16 -4.49 -40.87
CA ALA A 332 12.90 -4.32 -41.56
C ALA A 332 13.10 -3.83 -43.00
N LEU A 333 14.13 -3.01 -43.27
CA LEU A 333 14.48 -2.53 -44.61
C LEU A 333 14.94 -3.66 -45.55
N HIS A 334 15.73 -4.62 -45.06
CA HIS A 334 16.12 -5.77 -45.88
C HIS A 334 14.93 -6.70 -46.15
N GLU A 335 14.12 -6.96 -45.12
CA GLU A 335 12.94 -7.81 -45.24
C GLU A 335 11.83 -7.16 -46.10
N SER A 336 11.74 -5.82 -46.10
CA SER A 336 10.74 -5.06 -46.85
C SER A 336 10.87 -5.23 -48.37
N LEU A 337 12.07 -5.53 -48.86
CA LEU A 337 12.30 -5.83 -50.27
C LEU A 337 11.56 -7.10 -50.74
N LYS A 338 10.96 -7.88 -49.82
CA LYS A 338 10.17 -9.08 -50.15
C LYS A 338 8.70 -8.92 -49.84
N THR A 339 8.37 -8.25 -48.73
CA THR A 339 7.00 -8.14 -48.23
C THR A 339 6.85 -6.86 -47.41
N PRO A 340 5.65 -6.24 -47.36
CA PRO A 340 5.40 -5.19 -46.40
C PRO A 340 5.65 -5.66 -44.96
N ILE A 341 6.40 -4.85 -44.19
CA ILE A 341 6.78 -5.17 -42.82
C ILE A 341 7.02 -3.88 -42.02
N ALA A 342 7.05 -3.97 -40.70
CA ALA A 342 7.46 -2.88 -39.82
C ALA A 342 8.49 -3.35 -38.81
N ASP A 343 9.27 -2.40 -38.29
CA ASP A 343 10.28 -2.61 -37.26
C ASP A 343 9.74 -3.46 -36.10
N LYS A 344 10.54 -4.44 -35.67
CA LYS A 344 10.10 -5.34 -34.59
C LYS A 344 9.98 -4.63 -33.23
N LYS A 345 10.79 -3.60 -33.05
CA LYS A 345 10.93 -2.76 -31.85
C LYS A 345 11.26 -1.33 -32.32
N PRO A 346 11.08 -0.32 -31.46
CA PRO A 346 11.55 1.03 -31.78
C PRO A 346 13.02 1.04 -32.22
N PHE A 347 13.30 1.73 -33.32
CA PHE A 347 14.64 1.90 -33.89
C PHE A 347 15.07 3.36 -33.71
N THR A 348 16.34 3.59 -33.38
CA THR A 348 16.89 4.94 -33.16
C THR A 348 17.92 5.26 -34.23
N ASP A 349 17.75 6.41 -34.85
CA ASP A 349 18.61 6.92 -35.92
C ASP A 349 18.96 8.41 -35.67
N PRO A 350 19.69 9.09 -36.57
CA PRO A 350 20.03 10.50 -36.40
C PRO A 350 18.84 11.47 -36.34
N TRP A 351 17.65 11.06 -36.79
CA TRP A 351 16.46 11.91 -36.83
C TRP A 351 15.55 11.67 -35.62
N GLY A 352 15.64 10.51 -34.96
CA GLY A 352 14.91 10.27 -33.71
C GLY A 352 14.72 8.79 -33.38
N THR A 353 13.58 8.46 -32.76
CA THR A 353 13.23 7.07 -32.44
C THR A 353 11.86 6.73 -33.01
N TRP A 354 11.84 5.72 -33.88
CA TRP A 354 10.77 5.47 -34.81
C TRP A 354 10.25 4.05 -34.71
N ILE A 355 9.01 3.87 -35.15
CA ILE A 355 8.48 2.57 -35.58
C ILE A 355 8.17 2.74 -37.06
N SER A 356 9.04 2.18 -37.89
CA SER A 356 9.05 2.38 -39.33
C SER A 356 8.31 1.23 -40.01
N GLY A 357 7.44 1.58 -40.95
CA GLY A 357 6.74 0.64 -41.82
C GLY A 357 7.27 0.75 -43.23
N HIS A 358 7.55 -0.39 -43.84
CA HIS A 358 8.17 -0.46 -45.15
C HIS A 358 7.37 -1.34 -46.10
N ALA A 359 7.37 -1.00 -47.39
CA ALA A 359 6.78 -1.82 -48.43
C ALA A 359 7.57 -1.73 -49.74
N PRO A 360 7.71 -2.84 -50.48
CA PRO A 360 8.44 -2.85 -51.74
C PRO A 360 7.66 -2.11 -52.83
N ILE A 361 8.38 -1.37 -53.66
CA ILE A 361 7.89 -0.76 -54.89
C ILE A 361 8.40 -1.61 -56.05
N PHE A 362 7.47 -2.09 -56.87
CA PHE A 362 7.74 -2.97 -58.00
C PHE A 362 7.74 -2.19 -59.31
N ASP A 363 8.59 -2.59 -60.25
CA ASP A 363 8.49 -2.17 -61.63
C ASP A 363 7.41 -2.96 -62.40
N SER A 364 7.24 -2.62 -63.68
CA SER A 364 6.30 -3.33 -64.58
C SER A 364 6.63 -4.81 -64.83
N LYS A 365 7.79 -5.31 -64.37
CA LYS A 365 8.27 -6.69 -64.51
C LYS A 365 8.26 -7.43 -63.16
N ASP A 366 7.56 -6.90 -62.15
CA ASP A 366 7.53 -7.41 -60.77
C ASP A 366 8.91 -7.45 -60.08
N ALA A 367 9.88 -6.67 -60.56
CA ALA A 367 11.18 -6.51 -59.90
C ALA A 367 11.10 -5.38 -58.86
N VAL A 368 11.68 -5.63 -57.69
CA VAL A 368 11.71 -4.66 -56.58
C VAL A 368 12.80 -3.62 -56.86
N ILE A 369 12.41 -2.36 -57.01
CA ILE A 369 13.33 -1.27 -57.38
C ILE A 369 13.59 -0.27 -56.24
N ALA A 370 12.74 -0.27 -55.22
CA ALA A 370 12.82 0.59 -54.05
C ALA A 370 11.92 0.06 -52.92
N SER A 371 12.05 0.64 -51.74
CA SER A 371 11.13 0.46 -50.61
C SER A 371 10.60 1.81 -50.20
N LEU A 372 9.27 1.93 -50.10
CA LEU A 372 8.62 3.03 -49.39
C LEU A 372 8.82 2.81 -47.88
N GLY A 373 9.20 3.85 -47.14
CA GLY A 373 9.27 3.89 -45.68
C GLY A 373 8.34 4.96 -45.12
N VAL A 374 7.72 4.66 -43.99
CA VAL A 374 6.78 5.53 -43.28
C VAL A 374 7.02 5.40 -41.79
N ASP A 375 7.28 6.52 -41.12
CA ASP A 375 7.67 6.51 -39.71
C ASP A 375 6.59 7.11 -38.82
N ILE A 376 6.40 6.49 -37.66
CA ILE A 376 5.65 7.06 -36.54
C ILE A 376 6.60 7.14 -35.34
N ALA A 377 6.56 8.27 -34.62
CA ALA A 377 7.32 8.47 -33.39
C ALA A 377 7.06 7.34 -32.38
N ALA A 378 8.11 6.72 -31.87
CA ALA A 378 8.00 5.59 -30.94
C ALA A 378 7.27 5.94 -29.64
N ASP A 379 7.36 7.20 -29.21
CA ASP A 379 6.64 7.74 -28.04
C ASP A 379 5.11 7.67 -28.18
N THR A 380 4.60 7.46 -29.40
CA THR A 380 3.18 7.21 -29.67
C THR A 380 2.68 5.98 -28.90
N VAL A 381 3.51 4.93 -28.77
CA VAL A 381 3.15 3.72 -28.01
C VAL A 381 2.93 4.04 -26.53
N GLU A 382 3.80 4.86 -25.95
CA GLU A 382 3.68 5.31 -24.56
C GLU A 382 2.51 6.26 -24.36
N LYS A 383 2.28 7.20 -25.29
CA LYS A 383 1.13 8.10 -25.27
C LYS A 383 -0.20 7.32 -25.31
N LEU A 384 -0.28 6.28 -26.14
CA LEU A 384 -1.45 5.39 -26.21
C LEU A 384 -1.65 4.57 -24.93
N SER A 385 -0.55 4.05 -24.37
CA SER A 385 -0.59 3.20 -23.17
C SER A 385 -0.89 4.00 -21.91
N SER A 386 -0.22 5.14 -21.73
CA SER A 386 -0.48 6.06 -20.59
C SER A 386 -1.92 6.59 -20.61
N LYS A 387 -2.48 6.90 -21.79
CA LYS A 387 -3.89 7.31 -21.91
C LYS A 387 -4.85 6.25 -21.39
N SER A 388 -4.55 4.98 -21.62
CA SER A 388 -5.36 3.84 -21.14
C SER A 388 -5.27 3.66 -19.61
N PHE A 389 -4.10 3.96 -19.02
CA PHE A 389 -3.83 3.73 -17.59
C PHE A 389 -3.98 4.96 -16.68
N LYS A 390 -4.20 6.17 -17.22
CA LYS A 390 -4.44 7.40 -16.42
C LYS A 390 -5.50 7.23 -15.34
N PHE A 391 -6.59 6.49 -15.63
CA PHE A 391 -7.66 6.22 -14.67
C PHE A 391 -7.21 5.37 -13.48
N VAL A 392 -6.25 4.46 -13.68
CA VAL A 392 -5.67 3.65 -12.60
C VAL A 392 -4.92 4.54 -11.63
N PHE A 393 -4.16 5.52 -12.13
CA PHE A 393 -3.46 6.49 -11.28
C PHE A 393 -4.43 7.42 -10.53
N TYR A 394 -5.49 7.89 -11.18
CA TYR A 394 -6.53 8.66 -10.49
C TYR A 394 -7.22 7.84 -9.40
N PHE A 395 -7.60 6.60 -9.70
CA PHE A 395 -8.18 5.69 -8.72
C PHE A 395 -7.24 5.48 -7.54
N LEU A 396 -5.97 5.18 -7.79
CA LEU A 396 -4.96 4.98 -6.74
C LEU A 396 -4.80 6.25 -5.88
N GLY A 397 -4.74 7.43 -6.51
CA GLY A 397 -4.67 8.71 -5.81
C GLY A 397 -5.88 8.95 -4.90
N PHE A 398 -7.10 8.79 -5.42
CA PHE A 398 -8.33 8.93 -4.63
C PHE A 398 -8.46 7.85 -3.54
N PHE A 399 -8.02 6.62 -3.82
CA PHE A 399 -8.03 5.52 -2.85
C PHE A 399 -7.06 5.78 -1.70
N LEU A 400 -5.84 6.23 -1.98
CA LEU A 400 -4.87 6.63 -0.96
C LEU A 400 -5.36 7.83 -0.16
N LEU A 401 -5.97 8.83 -0.82
CA LEU A 401 -6.59 9.97 -0.15
C LEU A 401 -7.73 9.52 0.77
N PHE A 402 -8.57 8.58 0.33
CA PHE A 402 -9.63 7.99 1.14
C PHE A 402 -9.08 7.25 2.37
N ILE A 403 -8.04 6.43 2.19
CA ILE A 403 -7.34 5.77 3.30
C ILE A 403 -6.79 6.81 4.28
N PHE A 404 -6.16 7.88 3.77
CA PHE A 404 -5.59 8.94 4.58
C PHE A 404 -6.66 9.66 5.42
N ILE A 405 -7.78 10.06 4.79
CA ILE A 405 -8.92 10.69 5.48
C ILE A 405 -9.50 9.75 6.54
N ARG A 406 -9.67 8.46 6.21
CA ARG A 406 -10.18 7.46 7.16
C ARG A 406 -9.25 7.24 8.34
N LEU A 407 -7.94 7.16 8.11
CA LEU A 407 -6.94 7.04 9.18
C LEU A 407 -6.95 8.26 10.10
N ALA A 408 -7.00 9.47 9.53
CA ALA A 408 -7.08 10.72 10.29
C ALA A 408 -8.36 10.83 11.12
N ALA A 409 -9.50 10.37 10.59
CA ALA A 409 -10.79 10.44 11.25
C ALA A 409 -10.96 9.41 12.39
N PHE A 410 -10.55 8.15 12.17
CA PHE A 410 -10.88 7.04 13.08
C PHE A 410 -9.75 6.60 14.01
N ASN A 411 -8.49 6.95 13.73
CA ASN A 411 -7.35 6.45 14.51
C ASN A 411 -6.26 7.50 14.68
N ARG A 412 -6.59 8.60 15.38
CA ARG A 412 -5.72 9.79 15.56
C ARG A 412 -4.33 9.50 16.15
N SER A 413 -4.17 8.47 16.98
CA SER A 413 -2.84 8.08 17.52
C SER A 413 -2.00 7.40 16.44
N LEU A 414 -2.55 6.39 15.76
CA LEU A 414 -1.89 5.69 14.65
C LEU A 414 -1.53 6.66 13.51
N PHE A 415 -2.38 7.64 13.23
CA PHE A 415 -2.09 8.70 12.26
C PHE A 415 -0.86 9.53 12.64
N LYS A 416 -0.73 9.92 13.93
CA LYS A 416 0.45 10.64 14.45
C LYS A 416 1.72 9.78 14.40
N ASP A 417 1.59 8.50 14.74
CA ASP A 417 2.71 7.54 14.72
C ASP A 417 3.17 7.24 13.28
N ILE A 418 2.25 7.11 12.33
CA ILE A 418 2.60 6.96 10.90
C ILE A 418 3.25 8.24 10.37
N LEU A 419 2.76 9.44 10.74
CA LEU A 419 3.39 10.71 10.35
C LEU A 419 4.82 10.84 10.89
N SER A 420 5.06 10.39 12.12
CA SER A 420 6.41 10.43 12.71
C SER A 420 7.36 9.45 12.02
N VAL A 421 6.86 8.27 11.60
CA VAL A 421 7.61 7.29 10.82
C VAL A 421 7.87 7.76 9.38
N ILE A 422 6.92 8.40 8.72
CA ILE A 422 7.10 8.98 7.37
C ILE A 422 8.13 10.12 7.42
N ASN A 423 8.14 10.92 8.49
CA ASN A 423 9.16 11.95 8.72
C ASN A 423 10.51 11.38 9.17
N SER A 424 10.64 10.07 9.35
CA SER A 424 11.94 9.46 9.62
C SER A 424 12.80 9.45 8.36
N LYS A 425 14.08 9.81 8.51
CA LYS A 425 15.04 9.87 7.40
C LYS A 425 15.13 8.55 6.62
N ALA A 426 14.93 7.40 7.27
CA ALA A 426 15.00 6.09 6.65
C ALA A 426 13.83 5.83 5.67
N VAL A 427 12.61 6.20 6.04
CA VAL A 427 11.42 6.01 5.17
C VAL A 427 11.44 6.99 4.00
N LEU A 428 11.91 8.22 4.23
CA LEU A 428 12.09 9.19 3.15
C LEU A 428 13.11 8.68 2.11
N VAL A 429 14.22 8.08 2.56
CA VAL A 429 15.22 7.47 1.67
C VAL A 429 14.63 6.28 0.90
N ILE A 430 13.83 5.41 1.54
CA ILE A 430 13.18 4.28 0.85
C ILE A 430 12.16 4.77 -0.18
N LEU A 431 11.35 5.77 0.14
CA LEU A 431 10.40 6.37 -0.80
C LEU A 431 11.10 7.05 -1.98
N ILE A 432 12.24 7.71 -1.72
CA ILE A 432 13.09 8.28 -2.77
C ILE A 432 13.66 7.16 -3.65
N ILE A 433 14.19 6.07 -3.07
CA ILE A 433 14.71 4.92 -3.83
C ILE A 433 13.58 4.26 -4.65
N CYS A 434 12.40 4.03 -4.07
CA CYS A 434 11.25 3.49 -4.79
C CYS A 434 10.77 4.44 -5.89
N SER A 435 10.79 5.76 -5.67
CA SER A 435 10.50 6.77 -6.68
C SER A 435 11.51 6.73 -7.84
N PHE A 436 12.81 6.60 -7.54
CA PHE A 436 13.86 6.45 -8.56
C PHE A 436 13.74 5.14 -9.34
N VAL A 437 13.38 4.03 -8.69
CA VAL A 437 13.09 2.75 -9.37
C VAL A 437 11.83 2.85 -10.23
N PHE A 438 10.80 3.57 -9.77
CA PHE A 438 9.58 3.78 -10.54
C PHE A 438 9.81 4.72 -11.74
N LEU A 439 10.59 5.79 -11.58
CA LEU A 439 10.99 6.65 -12.68
C LEU A 439 11.94 5.95 -13.66
N GLY A 440 12.87 5.13 -13.18
CA GLY A 440 13.82 4.39 -14.02
C GLY A 440 13.23 3.20 -14.77
N VAL A 441 11.96 2.86 -14.53
CA VAL A 441 11.17 1.90 -15.33
C VAL A 441 10.29 2.61 -16.37
N PHE A 442 10.18 3.94 -16.28
CA PHE A 442 9.38 4.80 -17.16
C PHE A 442 10.24 5.77 -18.02
N LEU A 443 11.55 5.79 -17.81
CA LEU A 443 12.59 6.29 -18.73
C LEU A 443 13.21 5.07 -19.42
#